data_AF-A0A9P0JK73-F1
#
_entry.id   AF-A0A9P0JK73-F1
#
_cell.length_a   1.000
_cell.length_b   1.000
_cell.length_c   1.000
_cell.angle_alpha   90.00
_cell.angle_beta   90.00
_cell.angle_gamma   90.00
#
_symmetry.space_group_name_H-M   'P 1'
#
loop_
_entity.id
_entity.type
_entity.pdbx_description
1 polymer ?
#
loop_
_entity_poly.entity_id
_entity_poly.type
_entity_poly.pdbx_seq_one_letter_code
_entity_poly.pdbx_strand_id
1 'polypeptide(L)'
;MQSAKAPKRVISVDRNRLINKTDVAAEKTEKALIAGIEHFDTSKLKHTETQEKNPLPDKEVVLQERTHQTLLSGVEHFDKTTMKHTTTTEKVVLPDKTVIEQEKGQRNLISGIENFDSSKLKHAETQEKNPLPTKEIIDQEKKA
;
A
#
# COMPACT_ATOMS: atom_id res chain seq x y z
N MET A 1 -44.64 49.77 0.46
CA MET A 1 -45.37 48.82 -0.39
C MET A 1 -44.38 48.11 -1.28
N GLN A 2 -44.41 46.78 -1.25
CA GLN A 2 -43.57 45.89 -2.02
C GLN A 2 -43.89 46.03 -3.52
N SER A 3 -42.88 45.95 -4.39
CA SER A 3 -43.06 45.42 -5.74
C SER A 3 -41.81 44.63 -6.14
N ALA A 4 -42.02 43.32 -6.27
CA ALA A 4 -41.02 42.32 -6.58
C ALA A 4 -40.45 42.53 -7.99
N LYS A 5 -39.12 42.52 -8.09
CA LYS A 5 -38.40 42.53 -9.37
C LYS A 5 -38.36 41.09 -9.89
N ALA A 6 -39.17 40.82 -10.92
CA ALA A 6 -39.21 39.54 -11.59
C ALA A 6 -37.81 39.14 -12.13
N PRO A 7 -37.45 37.84 -12.10
CA PRO A 7 -36.16 37.37 -12.58
C PRO A 7 -36.10 37.50 -14.11
N LYS A 8 -35.04 38.14 -14.61
CA LYS A 8 -34.75 38.19 -16.05
C LYS A 8 -34.48 36.76 -16.53
N ARG A 9 -35.32 36.29 -17.46
CA ARG A 9 -35.15 35.03 -18.19
C ARG A 9 -33.74 35.00 -18.81
N VAL A 10 -32.88 34.10 -18.33
CA VAL A 10 -31.67 33.70 -19.05
C VAL A 10 -32.17 32.91 -20.26
N ILE A 11 -32.27 33.58 -21.40
CA ILE A 11 -32.51 32.90 -22.67
C ILE A 11 -31.26 32.09 -22.99
N SER A 12 -31.46 30.77 -22.98
CA SER A 12 -30.56 29.72 -23.48
C SER A 12 -29.86 30.19 -24.76
N VAL A 13 -28.53 30.07 -24.78
CA VAL A 13 -27.74 30.16 -26.01
C VAL A 13 -28.05 28.89 -26.80
N ASP A 14 -29.15 28.92 -27.55
CA ASP A 14 -29.44 27.86 -28.50
C ASP A 14 -28.41 27.94 -29.63
N ARG A 15 -27.64 26.86 -29.69
CA ARG A 15 -26.53 26.56 -30.60
C ARG A 15 -26.94 26.69 -32.07
N ASN A 16 -27.01 27.90 -32.60
CA ASN A 16 -26.87 28.12 -34.05
C ASN A 16 -25.37 28.13 -34.38
N ARG A 17 -24.76 26.94 -34.41
CA ARG A 17 -23.48 26.75 -35.10
C ARG A 17 -23.77 26.95 -36.58
N LEU A 18 -23.51 28.17 -37.08
CA LEU A 18 -23.51 28.47 -38.50
C LEU A 18 -22.64 27.40 -39.17
N ILE A 19 -23.16 26.75 -40.21
CA ILE A 19 -22.44 25.71 -40.93
C ILE A 19 -21.14 26.33 -41.46
N ASN A 20 -20.02 26.08 -40.78
CA ASN A 20 -18.74 26.65 -41.16
C ASN A 20 -18.22 25.86 -42.36
N LYS A 21 -17.58 26.56 -43.31
CA LYS A 21 -17.04 25.96 -44.55
C LYS A 21 -16.15 24.74 -44.29
N THR A 22 -15.48 24.71 -43.13
CA THR A 22 -14.68 23.59 -42.64
C THR A 22 -15.52 22.36 -42.31
N ASP A 23 -16.68 22.54 -41.69
CA ASP A 23 -17.57 21.46 -41.28
C ASP A 23 -18.20 20.79 -42.51
N VAL A 24 -18.58 21.58 -43.53
CA VAL A 24 -19.08 21.06 -44.83
C VAL A 24 -18.00 20.31 -45.60
N ALA A 25 -16.77 20.84 -45.60
CA ALA A 25 -15.66 20.19 -46.25
C ALA A 25 -15.35 18.84 -45.59
N ALA A 26 -15.33 18.80 -44.25
CA ALA A 26 -15.14 17.57 -43.48
C ALA A 26 -16.24 16.55 -43.76
N GLU A 27 -17.52 16.96 -43.75
CA GLU A 27 -18.65 16.07 -44.06
C GLU A 27 -18.54 15.51 -45.50
N LYS A 28 -18.12 16.33 -46.46
CA LYS A 28 -17.94 15.88 -47.84
C LYS A 28 -16.81 14.86 -47.97
N THR A 29 -15.71 15.05 -47.24
CA THR A 29 -14.60 14.08 -47.20
C THR A 29 -15.00 12.78 -46.51
N GLU A 30 -15.79 12.85 -45.44
CA GLU A 30 -16.30 11.69 -44.73
C GLU A 30 -17.24 10.87 -45.61
N LYS A 31 -18.19 11.54 -46.28
CA LYS A 31 -19.08 10.89 -47.26
C LYS A 31 -18.32 10.24 -48.40
N ALA A 32 -17.29 10.90 -48.94
CA ALA A 32 -16.45 10.33 -49.99
C ALA A 32 -15.67 9.10 -49.51
N LEU A 33 -15.18 9.12 -48.26
CA LEU A 33 -14.49 7.98 -47.66
C LEU A 33 -15.45 6.80 -47.46
N ILE A 34 -16.64 7.06 -46.91
CA ILE A 34 -17.67 6.03 -46.70
C ILE A 34 -18.07 5.40 -48.04
N ALA A 35 -18.37 6.21 -49.06
CA ALA A 35 -18.69 5.70 -50.39
C ALA A 35 -17.53 4.89 -51.01
N GLY A 36 -16.28 5.30 -50.75
CA GLY A 36 -15.09 4.57 -51.18
C GLY A 36 -14.95 3.20 -50.50
N ILE A 37 -15.36 3.07 -49.24
CA ILE A 37 -15.39 1.80 -48.50
C ILE A 37 -16.56 0.93 -48.97
N GLU A 38 -17.74 1.51 -49.16
CA GLU A 38 -18.95 0.79 -49.64
C GLU A 38 -18.76 0.18 -51.04
N HIS A 39 -17.99 0.85 -51.90
CA HIS A 39 -17.69 0.39 -53.26
C HIS A 39 -16.29 -0.19 -53.40
N PHE A 40 -15.64 -0.52 -52.28
CA PHE A 40 -14.32 -1.13 -52.32
C PHE A 40 -14.39 -2.52 -52.95
N ASP A 41 -13.62 -2.70 -54.02
CA ASP A 41 -13.53 -3.97 -54.73
C ASP A 41 -12.57 -4.92 -54.02
N THR A 42 -13.14 -5.91 -53.34
CA THR A 42 -12.39 -6.93 -52.59
C THR A 42 -11.55 -7.82 -53.50
N SER A 43 -11.81 -7.88 -54.80
CA SER A 43 -10.99 -8.65 -55.75
C SER A 43 -9.60 -8.03 -56.00
N LYS A 44 -9.43 -6.75 -55.65
CA LYS A 44 -8.13 -6.04 -55.72
C LYS A 44 -7.25 -6.31 -54.50
N LEU A 45 -7.77 -6.97 -53.47
CA LEU A 45 -6.96 -7.43 -52.35
C LEU A 45 -6.03 -8.54 -52.83
N LYS A 46 -4.76 -8.45 -52.42
CA LYS A 46 -3.81 -9.54 -52.67
C LYS A 46 -4.28 -10.77 -51.89
N HIS A 47 -4.40 -11.90 -52.59
CA HIS A 47 -4.65 -13.17 -51.92
C HIS A 47 -3.54 -13.44 -50.91
N THR A 48 -3.93 -13.72 -49.67
CA THR A 48 -3.03 -14.14 -48.59
C THR A 48 -3.55 -15.47 -48.08
N GLU A 49 -2.76 -16.52 -48.24
CA GLU A 49 -3.08 -17.84 -47.72
C GLU A 49 -2.87 -17.85 -46.21
N THR A 50 -3.95 -18.01 -45.44
CA THR A 50 -3.88 -18.16 -43.99
C THR A 50 -3.68 -19.63 -43.65
N GLN A 51 -2.54 -19.97 -43.04
CA GLN A 51 -2.26 -21.33 -42.57
C GLN A 51 -2.52 -21.46 -41.07
N GLU A 52 -3.47 -22.31 -40.70
CA GLU A 52 -3.67 -22.74 -39.31
C GLU A 52 -2.55 -23.70 -38.93
N LYS A 53 -1.63 -23.24 -38.07
CA LYS A 53 -0.55 -24.06 -37.55
C LYS A 53 -1.07 -24.87 -36.36
N ASN A 54 -1.39 -26.13 -36.58
CA ASN A 54 -1.61 -27.12 -35.53
C ASN A 54 -0.51 -28.20 -35.57
N PRO A 55 0.77 -27.83 -35.32
CA PRO A 55 1.84 -28.81 -35.30
C PRO A 55 1.65 -29.77 -34.12
N LEU A 56 1.97 -31.04 -34.36
CA LEU A 56 2.01 -32.01 -33.27
C LEU A 56 3.10 -31.61 -32.27
N PRO A 57 2.90 -31.91 -30.97
CA PRO A 57 3.94 -31.68 -29.98
C PRO A 57 5.23 -32.40 -30.35
N ASP A 58 6.35 -31.70 -30.26
CA ASP A 58 7.66 -32.29 -30.50
C ASP A 58 8.07 -33.28 -29.39
N LYS A 59 9.04 -34.15 -29.69
CA LYS A 59 9.52 -35.18 -28.75
C LYS A 59 9.97 -34.59 -27.41
N GLU A 60 10.54 -33.39 -27.43
CA GLU A 60 10.99 -32.69 -26.21
C GLU A 60 9.80 -32.29 -25.34
N VAL A 61 8.74 -31.72 -25.93
CA VAL A 61 7.52 -31.32 -25.22
C VAL A 61 6.84 -32.53 -24.58
N VAL A 62 6.74 -33.65 -25.31
CA VAL A 62 6.18 -34.90 -24.77
C VAL A 62 7.04 -35.46 -23.65
N LEU A 63 8.37 -35.37 -23.75
CA LEU A 63 9.27 -35.82 -22.69
C LEU A 63 9.13 -34.96 -21.43
N GLN A 64 9.10 -33.64 -21.59
CA GLN A 64 8.88 -32.69 -20.51
C GLN A 64 7.56 -32.97 -19.79
N GLU A 65 6.46 -33.15 -20.53
CA GLU A 65 5.16 -33.50 -19.96
C GLU A 65 5.22 -34.80 -19.15
N ARG A 66 5.88 -35.85 -19.67
CA ARG A 66 6.06 -37.10 -18.94
C ARG A 66 6.87 -36.94 -17.66
N THR A 67 7.93 -36.12 -17.69
CA THR A 67 8.73 -35.85 -16.49
C THR A 67 7.91 -35.13 -15.42
N HIS A 68 7.11 -34.14 -15.83
CA HIS A 68 6.24 -33.40 -14.94
C HIS A 68 5.16 -34.31 -14.32
N GLN A 69 4.50 -35.12 -15.14
CA GLN A 69 3.48 -36.07 -14.68
C GLN A 69 4.05 -37.09 -13.69
N THR A 70 5.27 -37.57 -13.93
CA THR A 70 5.96 -38.52 -13.05
C THR A 70 6.28 -37.88 -11.69
N LEU A 71 6.78 -36.65 -11.69
CA LEU A 71 7.08 -35.90 -10.47
C LEU A 71 5.82 -35.69 -9.64
N LEU A 72 4.74 -35.23 -10.28
CA LEU A 72 3.46 -35.01 -9.61
C LEU A 72 2.91 -36.29 -9.00
N SER A 73 2.89 -37.38 -9.77
CA SER A 73 2.39 -38.67 -9.29
C SER A 73 3.21 -39.20 -8.10
N GLY A 74 4.53 -39.02 -8.13
CA GLY A 74 5.42 -39.41 -7.04
C GLY A 74 5.15 -38.65 -5.74
N VAL A 75 4.78 -37.37 -5.83
CA VAL A 75 4.40 -36.55 -4.66
C VAL A 75 2.97 -36.85 -4.19
N GLU A 76 2.03 -37.01 -5.13
CA GLU A 76 0.61 -37.28 -4.84
C GLU A 76 0.43 -38.62 -4.09
N HIS A 77 1.18 -39.64 -4.49
CA HIS A 77 1.13 -40.98 -3.89
C HIS A 77 2.31 -41.27 -2.97
N PHE A 78 2.99 -40.22 -2.46
CA PHE A 78 4.12 -40.40 -1.56
C PHE A 78 3.69 -41.10 -0.27
N ASP A 79 4.24 -42.30 -0.03
CA ASP A 79 3.97 -43.06 1.19
C ASP A 79 4.74 -42.48 2.38
N LYS A 80 4.00 -41.72 3.21
CA LYS A 80 4.52 -41.12 4.44
C LYS A 80 5.04 -42.14 5.45
N THR A 81 4.62 -43.41 5.39
CA THR A 81 5.10 -44.44 6.30
C THR A 81 6.55 -44.84 6.03
N THR A 82 7.07 -44.54 4.83
CA THR A 82 8.48 -44.74 4.47
C THR A 82 9.40 -43.66 5.04
N MET A 83 8.85 -42.56 5.58
CA MET A 83 9.65 -41.52 6.19
C MET A 83 10.30 -42.02 7.48
N LYS A 84 11.58 -41.72 7.65
CA LYS A 84 12.30 -42.05 8.89
C LYS A 84 11.71 -41.22 10.04
N HIS A 85 11.37 -41.90 11.14
CA HIS A 85 11.00 -41.21 12.37
C HIS A 85 12.16 -40.34 12.86
N THR A 86 11.85 -39.08 13.18
CA THR A 86 12.78 -38.17 13.82
C THR A 86 12.10 -37.58 15.06
N THR A 87 12.82 -37.57 16.18
CA THR A 87 12.34 -36.93 17.41
C THR A 87 12.80 -35.48 17.39
N THR A 88 11.85 -34.55 17.23
CA THR A 88 12.13 -33.12 17.29
C THR A 88 12.21 -32.67 18.76
N THR A 89 13.35 -32.14 19.19
CA THR A 89 13.50 -31.53 20.51
C THR A 89 13.10 -30.05 20.45
N GLU A 90 11.89 -29.73 20.88
CA GLU A 90 11.48 -28.34 21.13
C GLU A 90 12.09 -27.88 22.46
N LYS A 91 13.00 -26.88 22.42
CA LYS A 91 13.58 -26.31 23.65
C LYS A 91 12.61 -25.33 24.29
N VAL A 92 11.61 -25.84 24.99
CA VAL A 92 10.90 -25.06 26.03
C VAL A 92 11.80 -25.07 27.28
N VAL A 93 12.78 -24.17 27.33
CA VAL A 93 13.58 -23.98 28.55
C VAL A 93 12.76 -23.16 29.54
N LEU A 94 12.51 -23.74 30.72
CA LEU A 94 11.96 -22.98 31.83
C LEU A 94 12.98 -21.92 32.26
N PRO A 95 12.55 -20.71 32.64
CA PRO A 95 13.47 -19.70 33.18
C PRO A 95 14.25 -20.26 34.37
N ASP A 96 15.55 -19.98 34.42
CA ASP A 96 16.40 -20.38 35.53
C ASP A 96 15.96 -19.69 36.84
N LYS A 97 16.28 -20.31 37.98
CA LYS A 97 15.96 -19.75 39.30
C LYS A 97 16.46 -18.32 39.49
N THR A 98 17.61 -18.00 38.91
CA THR A 98 18.22 -16.67 38.94
C THR A 98 17.35 -15.63 38.25
N VAL A 99 16.79 -15.96 37.09
CA VAL A 99 15.90 -15.08 36.31
C VAL A 99 14.60 -14.84 37.08
N ILE A 100 14.05 -15.89 37.69
CA ILE A 100 12.83 -15.79 38.50
C ILE A 100 13.05 -14.90 39.74
N GLU A 101 14.17 -15.08 40.45
CA GLU A 101 14.51 -14.26 41.61
C GLU A 101 14.75 -12.80 41.25
N GLN A 102 15.41 -12.55 40.11
CA GLN A 102 15.63 -11.21 39.59
C GLN A 102 14.30 -10.53 39.23
N GLU A 103 13.41 -11.20 38.49
CA GLU A 103 12.09 -10.67 38.13
C GLU A 103 11.24 -10.41 39.38
N LYS A 104 11.27 -11.32 40.35
CA LYS A 104 10.58 -11.15 41.63
C LYS A 104 11.11 -9.94 42.40
N GLY A 105 12.42 -9.74 42.43
CA GLY A 105 13.06 -8.57 43.03
C GLY A 105 12.62 -7.27 42.35
N GLN A 106 12.62 -7.25 41.02
CA GLN A 106 12.17 -6.09 40.24
C GLN A 106 10.69 -5.78 40.48
N ARG A 107 9.81 -6.79 40.50
CA ARG A 107 8.38 -6.62 40.81
C ARG A 107 8.17 -6.07 42.21
N ASN A 108 8.89 -6.58 43.21
CA ASN A 108 8.79 -6.10 44.58
C ASN A 108 9.22 -4.63 44.70
N LEU A 109 10.28 -4.24 43.98
CA LEU A 109 10.74 -2.85 43.95
C LEU A 109 9.68 -1.93 43.33
N ILE A 110 9.16 -2.30 42.15
CA ILE A 110 8.13 -1.52 41.46
C ILE A 110 6.88 -1.38 42.36
N SER A 111 6.39 -2.49 42.92
CA SER A 111 5.25 -2.48 43.82
C SER A 111 5.50 -1.63 45.07
N GLY A 112 6.72 -1.67 45.62
CA GLY A 112 7.11 -0.85 46.76
C GLY A 112 7.09 0.65 46.46
N ILE A 113 7.46 1.05 45.24
CA ILE A 113 7.41 2.44 44.77
C ILE A 113 5.97 2.87 44.49
N GLU A 114 5.21 2.07 43.74
CA GLU A 114 3.81 2.35 43.38
C GLU A 114 2.92 2.53 44.61
N ASN A 115 3.15 1.72 45.65
CA ASN A 115 2.34 1.72 46.88
C ASN A 115 3.03 2.46 48.03
N PHE A 116 4.06 3.26 47.74
CA PHE A 116 4.76 4.01 48.78
C PHE A 116 3.86 5.10 49.36
N ASP A 117 3.62 5.03 50.66
CA ASP A 117 2.88 6.03 51.40
C ASP A 117 3.75 7.27 51.65
N SER A 118 3.48 8.34 50.91
CA SER A 118 4.21 9.61 51.01
C SER A 118 4.09 10.28 52.38
N SER A 119 3.07 9.95 53.19
CA SER A 119 2.93 10.46 54.55
C SER A 119 4.03 9.95 55.51
N LYS A 120 4.72 8.86 55.14
CA LYS A 120 5.86 8.32 55.89
C LYS A 120 7.16 9.07 55.62
N LEU A 121 7.17 10.02 54.68
CA LEU A 121 8.32 10.90 54.47
C LEU A 121 8.46 11.85 55.66
N LYS A 122 9.66 11.90 56.24
CA LYS A 122 9.98 12.88 57.26
C LYS A 122 10.01 14.28 56.64
N HIS A 123 9.50 15.27 57.37
CA HIS A 123 9.63 16.65 56.94
C HIS A 123 11.11 17.04 56.84
N ALA A 124 11.48 17.65 55.71
CA ALA A 124 12.79 18.20 55.47
C ALA A 124 12.64 19.68 55.12
N GLU A 125 13.24 20.55 55.92
CA GLU A 125 13.31 21.98 55.63
C GLU A 125 14.40 22.21 54.57
N THR A 126 14.01 22.60 53.37
CA THR A 126 14.95 22.91 52.28
C THR A 126 15.32 24.39 52.33
N GLN A 127 16.61 24.70 52.53
CA GLN A 127 17.11 26.07 52.36
C GLN A 127 17.51 26.32 50.90
N GLU A 128 16.59 26.89 50.13
CA GLU A 128 16.88 27.42 48.81
C GLU A 128 17.63 28.75 48.96
N LYS A 129 18.94 28.75 48.75
CA LYS A 129 19.73 29.98 48.67
C LYS A 129 19.50 30.61 47.32
N ASN A 130 18.51 31.51 47.25
CA ASN A 130 18.31 32.41 46.12
C ASN A 130 18.67 33.85 46.55
N PRO A 131 19.93 34.14 46.93
CA PRO A 131 20.33 35.48 47.31
C PRO A 131 20.18 36.39 46.10
N LEU A 132 19.47 37.51 46.29
CA LEU A 132 19.48 38.57 45.28
C LEU A 132 20.92 39.06 45.12
N PRO A 133 21.40 39.29 43.87
CA PRO A 133 22.70 39.87 43.65
C PRO A 133 22.83 41.16 44.46
N THR A 134 23.93 41.33 45.20
CA THR A 134 24.16 42.57 45.93
C THR A 134 24.45 43.72 44.96
N LYS A 135 24.27 44.97 45.41
CA LYS A 135 24.52 46.15 44.57
C LYS A 135 25.95 46.15 44.02
N GLU A 136 26.94 45.68 44.78
CA GLU A 136 28.32 45.59 44.29
C GLU A 136 28.45 44.65 43.08
N ILE A 137 27.78 43.50 43.13
CA ILE A 137 27.79 42.51 42.04
C ILE A 137 27.10 43.09 40.81
N ILE A 138 25.94 43.74 40.99
CA ILE A 138 25.20 44.40 39.91
C ILE A 138 26.04 45.50 39.26
N ASP A 139 26.77 46.29 40.05
CA ASP A 139 27.58 47.39 39.55
C ASP A 139 28.90 46.92 38.92
N GLN A 140 29.46 45.79 39.35
CA GLN A 140 30.58 45.13 38.66
C GLN A 140 30.15 44.60 37.29
N GLU A 141 28.97 44.00 37.19
CA GLU A 141 28.47 43.46 35.92
C GLU A 141 28.08 44.54 34.93
N LYS A 142 27.58 45.69 35.41
CA LYS A 142 27.34 46.88 34.57
C LYS A 142 28.60 47.56 34.03
N LYS A 143 29.77 47.21 34.56
CA LYS A 143 31.08 47.78 34.16
C LYS A 143 31.86 46.89 33.21
N ALA A 144 31.41 45.64 33.00
CA ALA A 144 31.90 44.76 31.93
C ALA A 144 31.20 45.09 30.62
#